data_AF-A0A842KYU6-F1
#
_entry.id   AF-A0A842KYU6-F1
#
_cell.length_a   1.000
_cell.length_b   1.000
_cell.length_c   1.000
_cell.angle_alpha   90.00
_cell.angle_beta   90.00
_cell.angle_gamma   90.00
#
_symmetry.space_group_name_H-M   'P 1'
#
loop_
_entity.id
_entity.type
_entity.pdbx_description
1 polymer ?
#
loop_
_entity_poly.entity_id
_entity_poly.type
_entity_poly.pdbx_seq_one_letter_code
_entity_poly.pdbx_strand_id
1 'polypeptide(L)' 'MEIYVGCCGTPGGLKNYSREFKVTEINSTFYRIPKIETVQRWRETVPEDFIFTVKCHQAITHPITSPTWKKSGIK' A
#
# COMPACT_ATOMS: atom_id res chain seq x y z
N MET A 1 -17.02 -12.16 -14.03
CA MET A 1 -16.66 -11.19 -12.99
C MET A 1 -15.72 -11.90 -12.04
N GLU A 2 -14.48 -11.45 -11.94
CA GLU A 2 -13.50 -12.04 -11.02
C GLU A 2 -13.54 -11.29 -9.69
N ILE A 3 -13.46 -12.02 -8.58
CA ILE A 3 -13.47 -11.46 -7.23
C ILE A 3 -12.11 -11.74 -6.60
N TYR A 4 -11.43 -10.69 -6.14
CA TYR A 4 -10.19 -10.78 -5.39
C TYR A 4 -10.43 -10.42 -3.93
N VAL A 5 -9.98 -11.29 -3.02
CA VAL A 5 -10.07 -11.09 -1.58
C VAL A 5 -8.65 -10.88 -1.03
N GLY A 6 -8.50 -9.87 -0.18
CA GLY A 6 -7.23 -9.50 0.44
C GLY A 6 -7.41 -8.56 1.63
N CYS A 7 -6.30 -8.05 2.14
CA CYS A 7 -6.22 -7.28 3.37
C CYS A 7 -5.63 -5.90 3.12
N CYS A 8 -5.93 -4.98 4.05
CA CYS A 8 -5.19 -3.74 4.21
C CYS A 8 -3.86 -4.05 4.91
N GLY A 9 -2.76 -3.97 4.14
CA GLY A 9 -1.43 -4.35 4.56
C GLY A 9 -1.17 -5.87 4.54
N THR A 10 0.06 -6.22 4.92
CA THR A 10 0.61 -7.58 4.79
C THR A 10 1.11 -8.09 6.15
N PRO A 11 0.23 -8.62 7.02
CA PRO A 11 0.66 -9.25 8.27
C PRO A 11 1.64 -10.38 7.96
N GLY A 12 2.73 -10.48 8.73
CA GLY A 12 3.77 -11.49 8.49
C GLY A 12 4.68 -11.22 7.28
N GLY A 13 4.56 -10.05 6.64
CA GLY A 13 5.41 -9.60 5.53
C GLY A 13 4.89 -9.99 4.14
N LEU A 14 5.21 -9.16 3.15
CA LEU A 14 4.68 -9.25 1.78
C LEU A 14 4.93 -10.63 1.12
N LYS A 15 6.13 -11.20 1.31
CA LYS A 15 6.49 -12.51 0.74
C LYS A 15 5.63 -13.66 1.25
N ASN A 16 5.33 -13.68 2.55
CA ASN A 16 4.48 -14.73 3.12
C ASN A 16 3.02 -14.47 2.76
N TYR A 17 2.59 -13.21 2.80
CA TYR A 17 1.26 -12.79 2.45
C TYR A 17 0.86 -13.17 1.01
N SER A 18 1.77 -12.99 0.05
CA SER A 18 1.53 -13.30 -1.36
C SER A 18 1.42 -14.79 -1.69
N ARG A 19 1.64 -15.68 -0.71
CA ARG A 19 1.42 -17.12 -0.87
C ARG A 19 -0.05 -17.49 -0.63
N GLU A 20 -0.75 -16.70 0.18
CA GLU A 20 -2.13 -16.97 0.61
C GLU A 20 -3.16 -16.11 -0.13
N PHE A 21 -2.80 -14.87 -0.45
CA PHE A 21 -3.68 -13.91 -1.13
C PHE A 21 -3.06 -13.41 -2.43
N LYS A 22 -3.91 -13.03 -3.38
CA LYS A 22 -3.50 -12.46 -4.68
C LYS A 22 -3.52 -10.93 -4.74
N VAL A 23 -4.07 -10.27 -3.71
CA VAL A 23 -4.22 -8.82 -3.69
C VAL A 23 -3.97 -8.26 -2.29
N THR A 24 -3.38 -7.07 -2.19
CA THR A 24 -3.27 -6.32 -0.94
C THR A 24 -3.48 -4.83 -1.17
N GLU A 25 -3.99 -4.13 -0.16
CA GLU A 25 -4.05 -2.67 -0.14
C GLU A 25 -2.83 -2.10 0.60
N ILE A 26 -2.06 -1.27 -0.10
CA ILE A 26 -0.96 -0.48 0.45
C ILE A 26 -1.52 0.77 1.13
N ASN A 27 -1.46 0.78 2.46
CA ASN A 27 -1.93 1.89 3.29
C ASN A 27 -0.82 2.89 3.65
N SER A 28 0.45 2.52 3.54
CA SER A 28 1.58 3.41 3.89
C SER A 28 1.64 4.66 2.99
N THR A 29 1.23 4.52 1.72
CA THR A 29 1.17 5.59 0.71
C THR A 29 0.17 6.69 1.06
N PHE A 30 -0.85 6.38 1.87
CA PHE A 30 -1.76 7.38 2.41
C PHE A 30 -1.02 8.44 3.24
N TYR A 31 0.00 8.01 3.98
CA TYR A 31 0.77 8.88 4.87
C TYR A 31 2.03 9.43 4.21
N ARG A 32 2.76 8.61 3.45
CA ARG A 32 4.07 9.00 2.91
C ARG A 32 4.23 8.49 1.49
N ILE A 33 4.75 9.34 0.61
CA ILE A 33 5.13 8.93 -0.74
C ILE A 33 6.36 8.00 -0.64
N PRO A 34 6.28 6.75 -1.13
CA PRO A 34 7.40 5.82 -1.08
C PRO A 34 8.48 6.24 -2.08
N LYS A 35 9.73 5.82 -1.82
CA LYS A 35 10.77 5.92 -2.85
C LYS A 35 10.52 4.90 -3.96
N ILE A 36 11.01 5.18 -5.16
CA ILE A 36 10.86 4.30 -6.33
C ILE A 36 11.44 2.90 -6.04
N GLU A 37 12.60 2.83 -5.40
CA GLU A 37 13.29 1.57 -5.09
C GLU A 37 12.46 0.70 -4.13
N THR A 38 11.65 1.33 -3.26
CA THR A 38 10.76 0.61 -2.36
C THR A 38 9.64 -0.07 -3.12
N VAL A 39 9.04 0.63 -4.09
CA VAL A 39 7.95 0.10 -4.92
C VAL A 39 8.46 -1.00 -5.85
N GLN A 40 9.64 -0.83 -6.43
CA GLN A 40 10.32 -1.86 -7.23
C GLN A 40 10.53 -3.13 -6.41
N ARG A 41 11.08 -3.00 -5.19
CA ARG A 41 11.26 -4.14 -4.30
C ARG A 41 9.95 -4.85 -3.93
N TRP A 42 8.87 -4.10 -3.71
CA TRP A 42 7.56 -4.73 -3.48
C TRP A 42 7.14 -5.59 -4.67
N ARG A 43 7.26 -5.06 -5.89
CA ARG A 43 6.92 -5.78 -7.12
C ARG A 43 7.76 -7.04 -7.31
N GLU A 44 9.06 -6.97 -7.04
CA GLU A 44 10.00 -8.10 -7.11
C GLU A 44 9.75 -9.19 -6.06
N THR A 45 9.07 -8.85 -4.95
CA THR A 45 8.85 -9.78 -3.83
C THR A 45 7.71 -10.77 -4.09
N VAL A 46 6.84 -10.50 -5.07
CA VAL A 46 5.58 -11.23 -5.29
C VAL A 46 5.46 -11.74 -6.73
N PRO A 47 4.63 -12.76 -7.01
CA PRO A 47 4.37 -13.25 -8.37
C PRO A 47 3.87 -12.14 -9.31
N GLU A 48 4.15 -12.23 -10.61
CA GLU A 48 3.80 -11.19 -11.60
C GLU A 48 2.30 -10.81 -11.59
N ASP A 49 1.42 -11.80 -11.41
CA ASP A 49 -0.04 -11.64 -11.37
C ASP A 49 -0.59 -11.09 -10.05
N PHE A 50 0.27 -10.87 -9.04
CA PHE A 50 -0.17 -10.30 -7.77
C PHE A 50 -0.57 -8.82 -7.93
N ILE A 51 -1.70 -8.46 -7.35
CA ILE A 51 -2.34 -7.15 -7.50
C ILE A 51 -2.05 -6.27 -6.28
N PHE A 52 -1.64 -5.04 -6.53
CA PHE A 52 -1.56 -4.01 -5.50
C PHE A 52 -2.68 -3.00 -5.70
N THR A 53 -3.48 -2.77 -4.67
CA THR A 53 -4.30 -1.57 -4.58
C THR A 53 -3.54 -0.55 -3.73
N VAL A 54 -3.53 0.70 -4.15
CA VAL A 54 -2.70 1.73 -3.50
C VAL A 54 -3.62 2.82 -2.98
N LYS A 55 -3.57 3.09 -1.68
CA LYS A 55 -4.25 4.25 -1.14
C LYS A 55 -3.59 5.52 -1.63
N CYS A 56 -4.41 6.39 -2.20
CA CYS A 56 -4.01 7.71 -2.59
C CYS A 56 -3.43 8.48 -1.39
N HIS A 57 -2.41 9.31 -1.62
CA HIS A 57 -1.86 10.14 -0.55
C HIS A 57 -2.94 11.06 0.04
N GLN A 58 -2.92 11.25 1.35
CA GLN A 58 -3.97 12.01 2.06
C GLN A 58 -4.11 13.45 1.56
N ALA A 59 -3.05 14.07 1.03
CA ALA A 59 -3.12 15.41 0.42
C ALA A 59 -4.12 15.54 -0.75
N ILE A 60 -4.45 14.43 -1.40
CA ILE A 60 -5.40 14.41 -2.52
C ILE A 60 -6.84 14.23 -2.01
N THR A 61 -7.01 13.57 -0.87
CA THR A 61 -8.34 13.12 -0.41
C THR A 61 -8.81 13.80 0.88
N HIS A 62 -7.93 14.46 1.63
CA HIS A 62 -8.20 15.03 2.95
C HIS A 62 -7.64 16.46 3.06
N PRO A 63 -8.27 17.32 3.88
CA PRO A 63 -7.73 18.65 4.17
C PRO A 63 -6.48 18.55 5.05
N ILE A 64 -5.62 19.57 4.97
CA ILE A 64 -4.41 19.70 5.79
C ILE A 64 -4.70 19.79 7.30
N THR A 65 -5.94 20.12 7.68
CA THR A 65 -6.41 20.15 9.06
C THR A 65 -6.76 18.76 9.61
N SER A 66 -6.72 17.71 8.79
CA SER A 66 -6.99 16.33 9.25
C SER A 66 -6.03 15.92 10.38
N PRO A 67 -6.50 15.24 11.44
CA PRO A 67 -5.64 14.72 12.50
C PRO A 67 -4.53 13.78 12.01
N THR A 68 -4.69 13.18 10.83
CA THR A 68 -3.69 12.30 10.20
C THR A 68 -2.55 13.08 9.54
N TRP A 69 -2.70 14.39 9.31
CA TRP A 69 -1.71 15.22 8.63
C TRP A 69 -0.37 15.24 9.36
N LYS A 70 -0.39 15.17 10.69
CA LYS A 70 0.83 15.05 11.53
C LYS A 70 1.70 13.83 11.18
N LYS A 71 1.14 12.82 10.51
CA LYS A 71 1.85 11.61 10.06
C LYS A 71 2.40 11.73 8.64
N SER A 72 2.15 12.84 7.93
CA SER A 72 2.61 13.04 6.55
C SER A 72 4.13 13.13 6.43
N GLY A 73 4.80 13.61 7.48
CA GLY A 73 6.22 13.93 7.45
C GLY A 73 6.56 15.15 6.60
N ILE A 74 5.55 15.86 6.09
CA ILE A 74 5.68 17.12 5.35
C ILE A 74 5.49 18.25 6.37
N LYS A 75 6.47 19.16 6.45
CA LYS A 75 6.39 20.37 7.27
C LYS A 75 5.65 21.47 6.52
#